data_AF-A0A519SWT4-F1
#
_entry.id   AF-A0A519SWT4-F1
#
_cell.length_a   1.000
_cell.length_b   1.000
_cell.length_c   1.000
_cell.angle_alpha   90.00
_cell.angle_beta   90.00
_cell.angle_gamma   90.00
#
_symmetry.space_group_name_H-M   'P 1'
#
loop_
_entity.id
_entity.type
_entity.pdbx_description
1 polymer ?
#
loop_
_entity_poly.entity_id
_entity_poly.type
_entity_poly.pdbx_seq_one_letter_code
_entity_poly.pdbx_strand_id
1 'polypeptide(L)'
;MGKILNFINIPDQKEDIDNISKFINVTNAGIEAITNVYDDHTLDQNITTRVFFLQENLIYRIYAAFHQYELLIEGMNSKSVIDLKSHPHEGEDPMHPKAYQYSAQLSSIVDSIFFHLCSAFDYYGHFISYMFEKNKDRTLDWSSLAKTARAGFKGRELKIAEAIQEVDMKTRIPLDKYRGELIHRKRDLRRIGMNRNEEANQLTLIFAASPETMKHFKNFLPKYEPESNYTLDFLPSAVFYRSLESINYLLDYVRLDLIDDTKFIKNVKNKKRADFKYNFDVVSNQYYPQSEQIWSAYKKHHDKYYQFLKKRQSAYFNK
;
A
#
# COMPACT_ATOMS: atom_id res chain seq x y z
N MET A 1 18.05 9.38 36.42
CA MET A 1 17.42 8.16 35.88
C MET A 1 16.80 8.50 34.53
N GLY A 2 17.45 8.11 33.43
CA GLY A 2 16.90 8.35 32.09
C GLY A 2 15.63 7.52 31.90
N LYS A 3 14.56 8.12 31.37
CA LYS A 3 13.39 7.37 30.91
C LYS A 3 13.88 6.32 29.91
N ILE A 4 13.68 5.03 30.20
CA ILE A 4 13.80 3.98 29.20
C ILE A 4 12.82 4.36 28.09
N LEU A 5 13.34 4.72 26.92
CA LEU A 5 12.50 5.02 25.77
C LEU A 5 11.81 3.72 25.34
N ASN A 6 10.48 3.69 25.42
CA ASN A 6 9.72 2.55 24.94
C ASN A 6 9.76 2.58 23.40
N PHE A 7 10.38 1.58 22.77
CA PHE A 7 10.43 1.44 21.31
C PHE A 7 9.55 0.27 20.87
N ILE A 8 8.72 0.51 19.86
CA ILE A 8 7.88 -0.52 19.25
C ILE A 8 8.49 -0.87 17.90
N ASN A 9 8.94 -2.11 17.75
CA ASN A 9 9.58 -2.66 16.56
C ASN A 9 8.86 -3.87 15.99
N ILE A 10 9.24 -4.23 14.76
CA ILE A 10 8.87 -5.53 14.19
C ILE A 10 9.74 -6.60 14.86
N PRO A 11 9.15 -7.62 15.52
CA PRO A 11 9.92 -8.69 16.17
C PRO A 11 10.71 -9.56 15.19
N ASP A 12 10.13 -9.88 14.04
CA ASP A 12 10.77 -10.63 12.96
C ASP A 12 10.59 -9.90 11.63
N GLN A 13 11.64 -9.18 11.23
CA GLN A 13 11.64 -8.39 9.99
C GLN A 13 11.59 -9.27 8.74
N LYS A 14 12.16 -10.48 8.79
CA LYS A 14 12.16 -11.41 7.66
C LYS A 14 10.76 -11.96 7.45
N GLU A 15 10.12 -12.40 8.54
CA GLU A 15 8.72 -12.84 8.48
C GLU A 15 7.82 -11.70 7.98
N ASP A 16 8.09 -10.45 8.37
CA ASP A 16 7.30 -9.33 7.90
C ASP A 16 7.44 -9.07 6.39
N ILE A 17 8.67 -9.08 5.87
CA ILE A 17 8.93 -9.00 4.42
C ILE A 17 8.20 -10.11 3.67
N ASP A 18 8.33 -11.36 4.13
CA ASP A 18 7.66 -12.51 3.51
C ASP A 18 6.14 -12.35 3.51
N ASN A 19 5.58 -11.79 4.59
CA ASN A 19 4.15 -11.54 4.70
C ASN A 19 3.70 -10.41 3.77
N ILE A 20 4.38 -9.26 3.75
CA ILE A 20 4.05 -8.17 2.82
C ILE A 20 4.13 -8.68 1.37
N SER A 21 5.16 -9.44 1.01
CA SER A 21 5.31 -10.05 -0.32
C SER A 21 4.11 -10.94 -0.68
N LYS A 22 3.69 -11.83 0.24
CA LYS A 22 2.46 -12.64 0.05
C LYS A 22 1.22 -11.77 -0.13
N PHE A 23 1.09 -10.67 0.62
CA PHE A 23 -0.06 -9.77 0.48
C PHE A 23 -0.07 -9.02 -0.85
N ILE A 24 1.10 -8.61 -1.34
CA ILE A 24 1.26 -8.00 -2.66
C ILE A 24 0.79 -8.98 -3.73
N ASN A 25 1.20 -10.26 -3.65
CA ASN A 25 0.75 -11.28 -4.61
C ASN A 25 -0.77 -11.46 -4.62
N VAL A 26 -1.40 -11.49 -3.44
CA VAL A 26 -2.88 -11.53 -3.32
C VAL A 26 -3.52 -10.29 -3.94
N THR A 27 -2.96 -9.11 -3.66
CA THR A 27 -3.47 -7.82 -4.18
C THR A 27 -3.37 -7.76 -5.70
N ASN A 28 -2.23 -8.20 -6.26
CA ASN A 28 -2.00 -8.24 -7.70
C ASN A 28 -2.97 -9.21 -8.40
N ALA A 29 -3.20 -10.39 -7.82
CA ALA A 29 -4.20 -11.32 -8.33
C ALA A 29 -5.62 -10.70 -8.32
N GLY A 30 -5.93 -9.87 -7.32
CA GLY A 30 -7.17 -9.11 -7.28
C GLY A 30 -7.28 -8.04 -8.36
N ILE A 31 -6.21 -7.28 -8.60
CA ILE A 31 -6.15 -6.28 -9.68
C ILE A 31 -6.34 -6.96 -11.05
N GLU A 32 -5.65 -8.07 -11.28
CA GLU A 32 -5.82 -8.92 -12.47
C GLU A 32 -7.25 -9.43 -12.63
N ALA A 33 -7.85 -9.91 -11.53
CA ALA A 33 -9.22 -10.38 -11.54
C ALA A 33 -10.20 -9.27 -11.95
N ILE A 34 -10.00 -8.04 -11.45
CA ILE A 34 -10.83 -6.88 -11.84
C ILE A 34 -10.67 -6.51 -13.30
N THR A 35 -9.46 -6.59 -13.86
CA THR A 35 -9.26 -6.39 -15.31
C THR A 35 -10.07 -7.41 -16.12
N ASN A 36 -10.09 -8.68 -15.70
CA ASN A 36 -10.91 -9.71 -16.35
C ASN A 36 -12.41 -9.47 -16.16
N VAL A 37 -12.86 -9.03 -14.97
CA VAL A 37 -14.26 -8.66 -14.74
C VAL A 37 -14.66 -7.49 -15.65
N TYR A 38 -13.83 -6.45 -15.74
CA TYR A 38 -14.09 -5.33 -16.65
C TYR A 38 -14.16 -5.79 -18.11
N ASP A 39 -13.33 -6.77 -18.48
CA ASP A 39 -13.35 -7.32 -19.83
C ASP A 39 -14.66 -8.01 -20.18
N ASP A 40 -15.08 -8.95 -19.33
CA ASP A 40 -16.26 -9.78 -19.56
C ASP A 40 -17.54 -8.93 -19.55
N HIS A 41 -17.58 -7.90 -18.70
CA HIS A 41 -18.81 -7.16 -18.39
C HIS A 41 -18.98 -5.86 -19.19
N THR A 42 -18.02 -5.46 -20.03
CA THR A 42 -18.12 -4.20 -20.83
C THR A 42 -17.98 -4.43 -22.32
N LEU A 43 -18.45 -3.46 -23.13
CA LEU A 43 -18.30 -3.47 -24.59
C LEU A 43 -16.94 -2.92 -25.06
N ASP A 44 -16.03 -2.59 -24.15
CA ASP A 44 -14.77 -1.91 -24.48
C ASP A 44 -13.77 -2.84 -25.17
N GLN A 45 -13.56 -2.64 -26.47
CA GLN A 45 -12.65 -3.44 -27.28
C GLN A 45 -11.16 -3.10 -27.07
N ASN A 46 -10.84 -1.96 -26.45
CA ASN A 46 -9.47 -1.46 -26.29
C ASN A 46 -8.84 -1.84 -24.94
N ILE A 47 -9.38 -2.87 -24.28
CA ILE A 47 -8.94 -3.23 -22.93
C ILE A 47 -7.45 -3.59 -22.87
N THR A 48 -6.98 -4.41 -23.81
CA THR A 48 -5.60 -4.94 -23.86
C THR A 48 -4.57 -3.83 -24.09
N THR A 49 -4.96 -2.77 -24.79
CA THR A 49 -4.08 -1.66 -25.12
C THR A 49 -4.16 -0.49 -24.15
N ARG A 50 -5.04 -0.54 -23.14
CA ARG A 50 -5.23 0.56 -22.18
C ARG A 50 -5.29 0.13 -20.73
N VAL A 51 -6.23 -0.74 -20.36
CA VAL A 51 -6.41 -1.17 -18.95
C VAL A 51 -5.22 -1.97 -18.45
N PHE A 52 -4.65 -2.84 -19.28
CA PHE A 52 -3.49 -3.65 -18.92
C PHE A 52 -2.28 -2.77 -18.55
N PHE A 53 -2.00 -1.71 -19.31
CA PHE A 53 -0.92 -0.77 -18.95
C PHE A 53 -1.19 -0.03 -17.64
N LEU A 54 -2.43 0.35 -17.35
CA LEU A 54 -2.79 0.99 -16.08
C LEU A 54 -2.61 0.02 -14.90
N GLN A 55 -3.01 -1.25 -15.09
CA GLN A 55 -2.76 -2.33 -14.14
C GLN A 55 -1.25 -2.53 -13.90
N GLU A 56 -0.44 -2.64 -14.96
CA GLU A 56 1.00 -2.86 -14.83
C GLU A 56 1.69 -1.71 -14.10
N ASN A 57 1.30 -0.46 -14.39
CA ASN A 57 1.83 0.70 -13.68
C ASN A 57 1.47 0.68 -12.19
N LEU A 58 0.24 0.29 -11.84
CA LEU A 58 -0.18 0.13 -10.44
C LEU A 58 0.67 -0.94 -9.73
N ILE A 59 0.78 -2.13 -10.32
CA ILE A 59 1.57 -3.25 -9.81
C ILE A 59 3.04 -2.84 -9.63
N TYR A 60 3.60 -2.16 -10.63
CA TYR A 60 4.96 -1.63 -10.60
C TYR A 60 5.18 -0.69 -9.42
N ARG A 61 4.26 0.24 -9.13
CA ARG A 61 4.40 1.16 -7.98
C ARG A 61 4.31 0.45 -6.64
N ILE A 62 3.48 -0.58 -6.52
CA ILE A 62 3.42 -1.42 -5.31
C ILE A 62 4.77 -2.12 -5.09
N TYR A 63 5.32 -2.76 -6.13
CA TYR A 63 6.63 -3.42 -6.02
C TYR A 63 7.78 -2.43 -5.81
N ALA A 64 7.73 -1.24 -6.39
CA ALA A 64 8.72 -0.20 -6.15
C ALA A 64 8.73 0.20 -4.67
N ALA A 65 7.55 0.41 -4.06
CA ALA A 65 7.45 0.68 -2.63
C ALA A 65 8.00 -0.50 -1.79
N PHE A 66 7.69 -1.73 -2.18
CA PHE A 66 8.14 -2.93 -1.46
C PHE A 66 9.66 -3.08 -1.50
N HIS A 67 10.27 -2.86 -2.67
CA HIS A 67 11.72 -2.89 -2.81
C HIS A 67 12.40 -1.84 -1.93
N GLN A 68 11.84 -0.62 -1.85
CA GLN A 68 12.34 0.39 -0.90
C GLN A 68 12.20 -0.08 0.56
N TYR A 69 11.16 -0.83 0.90
CA TYR A 69 11.02 -1.42 2.23
C TYR A 69 12.09 -2.47 2.52
N GLU A 70 12.44 -3.34 1.56
CA GLU A 70 13.54 -4.30 1.71
C GLU A 70 14.88 -3.57 1.96
N LEU A 71 15.17 -2.54 1.16
CA LEU A 71 16.37 -1.71 1.32
C LEU A 71 16.41 -0.98 2.67
N LEU A 72 15.24 -0.60 3.21
CA LEU A 72 15.16 0.01 4.53
C LEU A 72 15.58 -0.99 5.61
N ILE A 73 15.06 -2.22 5.56
CA ILE A 73 15.39 -3.27 6.53
C ILE A 73 16.88 -3.64 6.46
N GLU A 74 17.42 -3.86 5.26
CA GLU A 74 18.85 -4.09 5.05
C GLU A 74 19.68 -2.90 5.56
N GLY A 75 19.22 -1.69 5.25
CA GLY A 75 19.83 -0.44 5.70
C GLY A 75 19.87 -0.34 7.22
N MET A 76 18.78 -0.67 7.90
CA MET A 76 18.69 -0.64 9.37
C MET A 76 19.63 -1.67 9.99
N ASN A 77 19.66 -2.89 9.46
CA ASN A 77 20.53 -3.96 9.96
C ASN A 77 22.01 -3.65 9.76
N SER A 78 22.38 -2.99 8.66
CA SER A 78 23.77 -2.58 8.38
C SER A 78 24.20 -1.29 9.08
N LYS A 79 23.27 -0.48 9.60
CA LYS A 79 23.54 0.86 10.18
C LYS A 79 23.09 0.98 11.64
N SER A 80 22.77 -0.13 12.28
CA SER A 80 22.34 -0.19 13.69
C SER A 80 23.50 -0.11 14.67
N VAL A 81 24.75 -0.27 14.23
CA VAL A 81 25.93 -0.23 15.09
C VAL A 81 27.00 0.67 14.47
N ILE A 82 27.53 1.59 15.26
CA ILE A 82 28.74 2.35 14.95
C ILE A 82 29.87 1.78 15.79
N ASP A 83 30.96 1.38 15.13
CA ASP A 83 32.22 1.09 15.80
C ASP A 83 32.96 2.42 16.07
N LEU A 84 33.10 2.75 17.35
CA LEU A 84 33.69 4.00 17.82
C LEU A 84 35.22 4.04 17.63
N LYS A 85 35.87 2.89 17.39
CA LYS A 85 37.31 2.87 17.06
C LYS A 85 37.55 3.28 15.62
N SER A 86 36.73 2.78 14.69
CA SER A 86 36.82 3.16 13.28
C SER A 86 36.23 4.55 13.00
N HIS A 87 35.32 5.02 13.85
CA HIS A 87 34.69 6.33 13.74
C HIS A 87 34.74 7.07 15.09
N PRO A 88 35.92 7.54 15.52
CA PRO A 88 36.05 8.26 16.77
C PRO A 88 35.30 9.59 16.72
N HIS A 89 34.70 9.98 17.84
CA HIS A 89 34.02 11.25 18.02
C HIS A 89 34.29 11.80 19.41
N GLU A 90 34.69 13.06 19.50
CA GLU A 90 35.01 13.74 20.77
C GLU A 90 33.81 14.44 21.42
N GLY A 91 32.68 14.54 20.70
CA GLY A 91 31.45 15.15 21.21
C GLY A 91 30.49 14.14 21.86
N GLU A 92 29.33 14.62 22.27
CA GLU A 92 28.27 13.76 22.84
C GLU A 92 27.73 12.79 21.77
N ASP A 93 27.45 11.53 22.15
CA ASP A 93 26.93 10.49 21.26
C ASP A 93 25.72 10.93 20.40
N PRO A 94 24.73 11.72 20.91
CA PRO A 94 23.63 12.23 20.09
C PRO A 94 24.06 13.09 18.90
N MET A 95 25.25 13.68 18.96
CA MET A 95 25.84 14.52 17.91
C MET A 95 26.78 13.74 16.98
N HIS A 96 26.90 12.42 17.15
CA HIS A 96 27.81 11.60 16.36
C HIS A 96 27.49 11.71 14.85
N PRO A 97 28.45 12.16 14.00
CA PRO A 97 28.19 12.43 12.57
C PRO A 97 27.63 11.23 11.80
N LYS A 98 28.10 10.01 12.12
CA LYS A 98 27.55 8.77 11.52
C LYS A 98 26.10 8.50 11.92
N ALA A 99 25.68 8.77 13.14
CA ALA A 99 24.29 8.57 13.55
C ALA A 99 23.36 9.49 12.75
N TYR A 100 23.76 10.74 12.56
CA TYR A 100 23.06 11.68 11.69
C TYR A 100 23.03 11.22 10.22
N GLN A 101 24.18 10.80 9.68
CA GLN A 101 24.28 10.29 8.31
C GLN A 101 23.33 9.10 8.09
N TYR A 102 23.36 8.10 8.98
CA TYR A 102 22.51 6.91 8.89
C TYR A 102 21.03 7.26 9.04
N SER A 103 20.68 8.13 9.98
CA SER A 103 19.30 8.61 10.11
C SER A 103 18.81 9.29 8.84
N ALA A 104 19.61 10.15 8.21
CA ALA A 104 19.22 10.83 6.97
C ALA A 104 19.00 9.84 5.82
N GLN A 105 19.92 8.87 5.65
CA GLN A 105 19.81 7.83 4.63
C GLN A 105 18.55 6.98 4.81
N LEU A 106 18.31 6.45 6.02
CA LEU A 106 17.14 5.61 6.29
C LEU A 106 15.83 6.40 6.18
N SER A 107 15.82 7.67 6.60
CA SER A 107 14.66 8.55 6.45
C SER A 107 14.28 8.74 4.98
N SER A 108 15.27 8.98 4.11
CA SER A 108 15.02 9.17 2.68
C SER A 108 14.39 7.94 2.02
N ILE A 109 14.73 6.73 2.49
CA ILE A 109 14.11 5.49 2.00
C ILE A 109 12.65 5.43 2.45
N VAL A 110 12.34 5.78 3.71
CA VAL A 110 10.94 5.84 4.18
C VAL A 110 10.11 6.84 3.37
N ASP A 111 10.67 8.01 3.09
CA ASP A 111 10.00 9.04 2.29
C ASP A 111 9.70 8.51 0.88
N SER A 112 10.65 7.75 0.30
CA SER A 112 10.51 7.06 -0.99
C SER A 112 9.40 5.99 -0.97
N ILE A 113 9.29 5.19 0.09
CA ILE A 113 8.19 4.22 0.27
C ILE A 113 6.84 4.94 0.20
N PHE A 114 6.65 6.00 0.99
CA PHE A 114 5.37 6.71 1.05
C PHE A 114 5.06 7.46 -0.25
N PHE A 115 6.09 7.94 -0.96
CA PHE A 115 5.95 8.50 -2.30
C PHE A 115 5.44 7.46 -3.31
N HIS A 116 6.02 6.26 -3.30
CA HIS A 116 5.58 5.19 -4.19
C HIS A 116 4.17 4.69 -3.85
N LEU A 117 3.80 4.63 -2.57
CA LEU A 117 2.43 4.32 -2.16
C LEU A 117 1.43 5.40 -2.59
N CYS A 118 1.76 6.70 -2.43
CA CYS A 118 0.96 7.79 -3.01
C CYS A 118 0.75 7.59 -4.52
N SER A 119 1.85 7.31 -5.22
CA SER A 119 1.83 7.11 -6.68
C SER A 119 0.98 5.91 -7.07
N ALA A 120 1.04 4.81 -6.32
CA ALA A 120 0.19 3.64 -6.55
C ALA A 120 -1.30 4.02 -6.50
N PHE A 121 -1.72 4.83 -5.52
CA PHE A 121 -3.10 5.35 -5.51
C PHE A 121 -3.41 6.25 -6.71
N ASP A 122 -2.48 7.09 -7.17
CA ASP A 122 -2.72 7.92 -8.35
C ASP A 122 -2.94 7.06 -9.61
N TYR A 123 -2.14 6.01 -9.82
CA TYR A 123 -2.37 5.03 -10.89
C TYR A 123 -3.65 4.22 -10.69
N TYR A 124 -4.01 3.90 -9.45
CA TYR A 124 -5.28 3.23 -9.17
C TYR A 124 -6.47 4.14 -9.46
N GLY A 125 -6.32 5.44 -9.23
CA GLY A 125 -7.24 6.48 -9.67
C GLY A 125 -7.46 6.42 -11.17
N HIS A 126 -6.37 6.39 -11.96
CA HIS A 126 -6.45 6.27 -13.41
C HIS A 126 -7.11 4.97 -13.85
N PHE A 127 -6.79 3.86 -13.18
CA PHE A 127 -7.35 2.53 -13.43
C PHE A 127 -8.87 2.50 -13.22
N ILE A 128 -9.35 2.94 -12.06
CA ILE A 128 -10.79 3.04 -11.75
C ILE A 128 -11.48 4.04 -12.67
N SER A 129 -10.87 5.20 -12.88
CA SER A 129 -11.40 6.25 -13.76
C SER A 129 -11.58 5.73 -15.18
N TYR A 130 -10.63 4.96 -15.71
CA TYR A 130 -10.78 4.35 -17.03
C TYR A 130 -12.03 3.47 -17.12
N MET A 131 -12.33 2.71 -16.07
CA MET A 131 -13.46 1.78 -16.05
C MET A 131 -14.79 2.53 -16.04
N PHE A 132 -14.90 3.59 -15.24
CA PHE A 132 -16.18 4.25 -14.99
C PHE A 132 -16.37 5.58 -15.70
N GLU A 133 -15.34 6.32 -16.10
CA GLU A 133 -15.53 7.58 -16.82
C GLU A 133 -15.99 7.38 -18.26
N LYS A 134 -16.78 8.35 -18.75
CA LYS A 134 -17.25 8.35 -20.15
C LYS A 134 -16.09 8.61 -21.11
N ASN A 135 -15.19 9.53 -20.75
CA ASN A 135 -14.02 9.87 -21.56
C ASN A 135 -12.82 9.05 -21.11
N LYS A 136 -12.56 7.94 -21.81
CA LYS A 136 -11.46 7.01 -21.52
C LYS A 136 -10.07 7.52 -21.93
N ASP A 137 -9.98 8.63 -22.66
CA ASP A 137 -8.71 9.27 -23.01
C ASP A 137 -8.19 10.21 -21.92
N ARG A 138 -9.06 10.61 -20.98
CA ARG A 138 -8.73 11.53 -19.89
C ARG A 138 -9.08 10.89 -18.55
N THR A 139 -8.26 9.92 -18.16
CA THR A 139 -8.38 9.30 -16.84
C THR A 139 -7.95 10.27 -15.75
N LEU A 140 -8.56 10.12 -14.58
CA LEU A 140 -8.34 10.96 -13.42
C LEU A 140 -7.28 10.37 -12.51
N ASP A 141 -6.40 11.20 -11.96
CA ASP A 141 -5.58 10.81 -10.82
C ASP A 141 -6.46 10.60 -9.57
N TRP A 142 -5.87 10.12 -8.47
CA TRP A 142 -6.65 9.82 -7.26
C TRP A 142 -7.38 11.05 -6.72
N SER A 143 -6.70 12.19 -6.61
CA SER A 143 -7.28 13.43 -6.06
C SER A 143 -8.49 13.90 -6.87
N SER A 144 -8.41 13.80 -8.20
CA SER A 144 -9.50 14.16 -9.10
C SER A 144 -10.63 13.13 -9.04
N LEU A 145 -10.30 11.84 -8.99
CA LEU A 145 -11.29 10.77 -8.81
C LEU A 145 -12.05 10.91 -7.49
N ALA A 146 -11.36 11.18 -6.37
CA ALA A 146 -11.97 11.38 -5.07
C ALA A 146 -12.89 12.62 -5.01
N LYS A 147 -12.58 13.68 -5.79
CA LYS A 147 -13.49 14.81 -5.99
C LYS A 147 -14.73 14.40 -6.76
N THR A 148 -14.57 13.64 -7.84
CA THR A 148 -15.71 13.10 -8.61
C THR A 148 -16.58 12.19 -7.77
N ALA A 149 -15.99 11.30 -6.96
CA ALA A 149 -16.72 10.40 -6.08
C ALA A 149 -17.61 11.16 -5.08
N ARG A 150 -17.11 12.27 -4.51
CA ARG A 150 -17.90 13.14 -3.61
C ARG A 150 -19.02 13.90 -4.31
N ALA A 151 -18.76 14.35 -5.53
CA ALA A 151 -19.76 15.07 -6.35
C ALA A 151 -20.79 14.12 -6.98
N GLY A 152 -20.55 12.81 -6.93
CA GLY A 152 -21.28 11.80 -7.68
C GLY A 152 -20.77 11.66 -9.11
N PHE A 153 -20.66 10.42 -9.59
CA PHE A 153 -20.37 10.16 -10.99
C PHE A 153 -21.53 10.67 -11.85
N LYS A 154 -21.22 11.39 -12.94
CA LYS A 154 -22.25 12.09 -13.76
C LYS A 154 -23.35 11.13 -14.22
N GLY A 155 -24.50 11.20 -13.55
CA GLY A 155 -25.71 10.43 -13.86
C GLY A 155 -25.63 8.94 -13.49
N ARG A 156 -24.73 8.54 -12.59
CA ARG A 156 -24.62 7.16 -12.08
C ARG A 156 -24.36 7.15 -10.58
N GLU A 157 -25.17 6.41 -9.86
CA GLU A 157 -24.97 6.10 -8.45
C GLU A 157 -24.10 4.83 -8.36
N LEU A 158 -22.81 5.01 -8.12
CA LEU A 158 -21.84 3.91 -8.04
C LEU A 158 -21.47 3.64 -6.58
N LYS A 159 -21.53 2.37 -6.16
CA LYS A 159 -21.20 1.97 -4.78
C LYS A 159 -19.74 2.27 -4.44
N ILE A 160 -18.86 2.21 -5.43
CA ILE A 160 -17.44 2.54 -5.28
C ILE A 160 -17.21 4.01 -4.85
N ALA A 161 -18.17 4.91 -5.08
CA ALA A 161 -18.02 6.32 -4.70
C ALA A 161 -17.84 6.49 -3.18
N GLU A 162 -18.56 5.72 -2.36
CA GLU A 162 -18.44 5.73 -0.91
C GLU A 162 -17.10 5.11 -0.48
N ALA A 163 -16.73 3.98 -1.08
CA ALA A 163 -15.47 3.30 -0.79
C ALA A 163 -14.25 4.17 -1.13
N ILE A 164 -14.27 4.91 -2.24
CA ILE A 164 -13.23 5.88 -2.62
C ILE A 164 -13.10 6.97 -1.55
N GLN A 165 -14.23 7.53 -1.10
CA GLN A 165 -14.21 8.56 -0.05
C GLN A 165 -13.63 8.05 1.25
N GLU A 166 -13.98 6.82 1.64
CA GLU A 166 -13.43 6.18 2.83
C GLU A 166 -11.92 5.98 2.72
N VAL A 167 -11.43 5.43 1.61
CA VAL A 167 -9.99 5.21 1.38
C VAL A 167 -9.23 6.53 1.27
N ASP A 168 -9.83 7.54 0.64
CA ASP A 168 -9.24 8.87 0.54
C ASP A 168 -9.00 9.47 1.94
N MET A 169 -10.03 9.47 2.78
CA MET A 169 -9.99 9.99 4.14
C MET A 169 -9.05 9.21 5.07
N LYS A 170 -9.12 7.87 5.03
CA LYS A 170 -8.42 7.00 5.98
C LYS A 170 -6.99 6.67 5.58
N THR A 171 -6.66 6.75 4.29
CA THR A 171 -5.39 6.25 3.76
C THR A 171 -4.66 7.28 2.89
N ARG A 172 -5.28 7.77 1.81
CA ARG A 172 -4.58 8.65 0.86
C ARG A 172 -4.25 10.03 1.43
N ILE A 173 -5.19 10.71 2.07
CA ILE A 173 -4.98 12.05 2.65
C ILE A 173 -3.83 12.05 3.68
N PRO A 174 -3.75 11.08 4.62
CA PRO A 174 -2.59 10.94 5.49
C PRO A 174 -1.25 10.85 4.74
N LEU A 175 -1.16 10.01 3.70
CA LEU A 175 0.03 9.88 2.86
C LEU A 175 0.36 11.21 2.14
N ASP A 176 -0.65 11.88 1.59
CA ASP A 176 -0.46 13.14 0.86
C ASP A 176 0.00 14.28 1.76
N LYS A 177 -0.61 14.41 2.93
CA LYS A 177 -0.23 15.42 3.93
C LYS A 177 1.20 15.23 4.37
N TYR A 178 1.61 13.99 4.66
CA TYR A 178 3.00 13.71 5.01
C TYR A 178 3.97 14.11 3.89
N ARG A 179 3.66 13.71 2.64
CA ARG A 179 4.45 14.11 1.46
C ARG A 179 4.53 15.62 1.31
N GLY A 180 3.41 16.34 1.50
CA GLY A 180 3.35 17.80 1.43
C GLY A 180 4.24 18.48 2.47
N GLU A 181 4.25 18.00 3.71
CA GLU A 181 5.12 18.52 4.78
C GLU A 181 6.60 18.36 4.43
N LEU A 182 7.00 17.20 3.92
CA LEU A 182 8.39 16.93 3.53
C LEU A 182 8.88 17.81 2.38
N ILE A 183 8.03 18.01 1.36
CA ILE A 183 8.40 18.80 0.17
C ILE A 183 8.45 20.30 0.49
N HIS A 184 7.54 20.80 1.32
CA HIS A 184 7.30 22.24 1.43
C HIS A 184 7.76 22.89 2.73
N ARG A 185 8.07 22.12 3.79
CA ARG A 185 8.41 22.70 5.09
C ARG A 185 9.81 22.37 5.57
N LYS A 186 10.05 21.12 5.97
CA LYS A 186 11.33 20.71 6.54
C LYS A 186 11.51 19.21 6.48
N ARG A 187 12.77 18.77 6.45
CA ARG A 187 13.12 17.36 6.65
C ARG A 187 12.54 16.88 7.98
N ASP A 188 12.01 15.67 7.98
CA ASP A 188 11.60 15.03 9.23
C ASP A 188 12.82 14.75 10.12
N LEU A 189 12.78 15.27 11.34
CA LEU A 189 13.82 15.05 12.35
C LEU A 189 13.41 13.88 13.22
N ARG A 190 13.94 12.72 12.86
CA ARG A 190 13.59 11.43 13.47
C ARG A 190 14.30 11.24 14.81
N ARG A 191 13.65 10.50 15.70
CA ARG A 191 14.21 10.17 17.01
C ARG A 191 15.21 9.03 16.85
N ILE A 192 16.35 9.12 17.53
CA ILE A 192 17.37 8.07 17.56
C ILE A 192 17.53 7.65 19.02
N GLY A 193 17.21 6.40 19.32
CA GLY A 193 17.64 5.74 20.54
C GLY A 193 19.10 5.33 20.42
N MET A 194 19.86 5.48 21.49
CA MET A 194 21.29 5.18 21.50
C MET A 194 21.63 4.35 22.73
N ASN A 195 22.45 3.33 22.55
CA ASN A 195 23.01 2.52 23.64
C ASN A 195 24.49 2.27 23.40
N ARG A 196 25.33 2.74 24.32
CA ARG A 196 26.79 2.60 24.24
C ARG A 196 27.24 1.32 24.93
N ASN A 197 28.00 0.51 24.22
CA ASN A 197 28.73 -0.63 24.76
C ASN A 197 30.22 -0.26 24.88
N GLU A 198 30.66 0.04 26.10
CA GLU A 198 32.03 0.46 26.39
C GLU A 198 33.05 -0.65 26.10
N GLU A 199 32.74 -1.90 26.45
CA GLU A 199 33.64 -3.05 26.26
C GLU A 199 33.92 -3.29 24.77
N ALA A 200 32.86 -3.26 23.95
CA ALA A 200 32.95 -3.43 22.51
C ALA A 200 33.40 -2.16 21.76
N ASN A 201 33.44 -0.99 22.44
CA ASN A 201 33.59 0.33 21.83
C ASN A 201 32.57 0.58 20.70
N GLN A 202 31.30 0.31 20.97
CA GLN A 202 30.23 0.38 19.98
C GLN A 202 29.09 1.28 20.46
N LEU A 203 28.47 1.98 19.52
CA LEU A 203 27.22 2.71 19.73
C LEU A 203 26.11 2.03 18.92
N THR A 204 25.14 1.44 19.62
CA THR A 204 23.94 0.85 19.00
C THR A 204 22.88 1.92 18.81
N LEU A 205 22.26 1.95 17.64
CA LEU A 205 21.26 2.92 17.21
C LEU A 205 19.91 2.26 16.98
N ILE A 206 18.85 2.93 17.44
CA ILE A 206 17.45 2.56 17.19
C ILE A 206 16.77 3.76 16.52
N PHE A 207 16.33 3.60 15.28
CA PHE A 207 15.71 4.68 14.53
C PHE A 207 14.19 4.65 14.68
N ALA A 208 13.59 5.77 15.07
CA ALA A 208 12.15 5.90 15.27
C ALA A 208 11.52 7.04 14.47
N ALA A 209 10.25 6.84 14.11
CA ALA A 209 9.42 7.84 13.48
C ALA A 209 9.32 9.07 14.39
N SER A 210 9.26 10.24 13.78
CA SER A 210 9.10 11.48 14.54
C SER A 210 7.65 11.65 15.02
N PRO A 211 7.42 12.51 16.02
CA PRO A 211 6.07 12.94 16.38
C PRO A 211 5.30 13.55 15.20
N GLU A 212 5.98 14.23 14.28
CA GLU A 212 5.34 14.83 13.10
C GLU A 212 4.81 13.74 12.18
N THR A 213 5.64 12.74 11.86
CA THR A 213 5.22 11.56 11.10
C THR A 213 4.03 10.88 11.77
N MET A 214 4.08 10.69 13.09
CA MET A 214 3.00 10.02 13.83
C MET A 214 1.67 10.79 13.83
N LYS A 215 1.65 12.12 13.68
CA LYS A 215 0.39 12.88 13.56
C LYS A 215 -0.46 12.41 12.39
N HIS A 216 0.19 11.99 11.30
CA HIS A 216 -0.48 11.52 10.09
C HIS A 216 -0.88 10.05 10.18
N PHE A 217 -0.02 9.21 10.75
CA PHE A 217 -0.17 7.75 10.67
C PHE A 217 -0.63 7.06 11.95
N LYS A 218 -0.86 7.78 13.07
CA LYS A 218 -1.35 7.16 14.31
C LYS A 218 -2.62 6.31 14.12
N ASN A 219 -3.50 6.69 13.20
CA ASN A 219 -4.75 5.97 12.93
C ASN A 219 -4.56 4.70 12.07
N PHE A 220 -3.35 4.47 11.56
CA PHE A 220 -3.01 3.22 10.86
C PHE A 220 -2.67 2.11 11.87
N LEU A 221 -2.52 2.48 13.14
CA LEU A 221 -2.16 1.58 14.22
C LEU A 221 -3.42 1.18 14.98
N PRO A 222 -3.76 -0.13 15.06
CA PRO A 222 -4.90 -0.61 15.83
C PRO A 222 -4.92 -0.15 17.29
N LYS A 223 -3.74 0.01 17.90
CA LYS A 223 -3.56 0.47 19.28
C LYS A 223 -2.41 1.48 19.35
N TYR A 224 -2.71 2.75 19.09
CA TYR A 224 -1.72 3.82 19.20
C TYR A 224 -1.47 4.20 20.67
N GLU A 225 -0.24 3.99 21.11
CA GLU A 225 0.30 4.45 22.38
C GLU A 225 1.11 5.76 22.19
N PRO A 226 0.63 6.90 22.72
CA PRO A 226 1.28 8.21 22.52
C PRO A 226 2.71 8.34 23.08
N GLU A 227 3.01 7.57 24.13
CA GLU A 227 4.31 7.59 24.82
C GLU A 227 5.34 6.66 24.16
N SER A 228 4.92 5.86 23.17
CA SER A 228 5.76 4.86 22.51
C SER A 228 6.45 5.41 21.26
N ASN A 229 7.67 4.93 20.99
CA ASN A 229 8.47 5.33 19.84
C ASN A 229 8.43 4.23 18.78
N TYR A 230 7.58 4.41 17.77
CA TYR A 230 7.46 3.48 16.66
C TYR A 230 8.70 3.56 15.77
N THR A 231 9.36 2.43 15.58
CA THR A 231 10.61 2.32 14.83
C THR A 231 10.40 2.39 13.31
N LEU A 232 11.50 2.56 12.58
CA LEU A 232 11.46 2.72 11.11
C LEU A 232 11.19 1.44 10.35
N ASP A 233 11.25 0.27 10.95
CA ASP A 233 10.74 -0.97 10.33
C ASP A 233 9.22 -1.10 10.54
N PHE A 234 8.73 -0.70 11.72
CA PHE A 234 7.34 -0.87 12.13
C PHE A 234 6.38 0.07 11.39
N LEU A 235 6.66 1.38 11.40
CA LEU A 235 5.72 2.33 10.82
C LEU A 235 5.53 2.12 9.31
N PRO A 236 6.59 2.00 8.49
CA PRO A 236 6.41 1.75 7.05
C PRO A 236 5.70 0.44 6.77
N SER A 237 5.96 -0.61 7.56
CA SER A 237 5.20 -1.88 7.50
C SER A 237 3.70 -1.65 7.70
N ALA A 238 3.30 -0.96 8.77
CA ALA A 238 1.89 -0.65 9.04
C ALA A 238 1.23 0.17 7.91
N VAL A 239 1.95 1.16 7.37
CA VAL A 239 1.51 1.96 6.21
C VAL A 239 1.34 1.11 4.96
N PHE A 240 2.24 0.15 4.73
CA PHE A 240 2.17 -0.79 3.62
C PHE A 240 0.93 -1.68 3.71
N TYR A 241 0.71 -2.34 4.85
CA TYR A 241 -0.47 -3.18 5.08
C TYR A 241 -1.75 -2.38 4.86
N ARG A 242 -1.85 -1.19 5.46
CA ARG A 242 -3.04 -0.35 5.33
C ARG A 242 -3.32 0.07 3.88
N SER A 243 -2.27 0.32 3.11
CA SER A 243 -2.39 0.67 1.69
C SER A 243 -2.92 -0.52 0.87
N LEU A 244 -2.36 -1.71 1.09
CA LEU A 244 -2.82 -2.94 0.41
C LEU A 244 -4.24 -3.33 0.82
N GLU A 245 -4.61 -3.22 2.09
CA GLU A 245 -5.99 -3.41 2.56
C GLU A 245 -6.95 -2.47 1.85
N SER A 246 -6.58 -1.19 1.71
CA SER A 246 -7.40 -0.18 1.03
C SER A 246 -7.59 -0.48 -0.45
N ILE A 247 -6.55 -0.98 -1.13
CA ILE A 247 -6.64 -1.41 -2.53
C ILE A 247 -7.60 -2.60 -2.65
N ASN A 248 -7.40 -3.66 -1.84
CA ASN A 248 -8.26 -4.84 -1.90
C ASN A 248 -9.73 -4.53 -1.57
N TYR A 249 -9.96 -3.64 -0.61
CA TYR A 249 -11.30 -3.14 -0.28
C TYR A 249 -11.99 -2.51 -1.50
N LEU A 250 -11.28 -1.64 -2.23
CA LEU A 250 -11.84 -1.01 -3.43
C LEU A 250 -12.11 -2.00 -4.56
N LEU A 251 -11.29 -3.04 -4.73
CA LEU A 251 -11.52 -4.06 -5.75
C LEU A 251 -12.92 -4.70 -5.60
N ASP A 252 -13.35 -4.98 -4.37
CA ASP A 252 -14.69 -5.55 -4.12
C ASP A 252 -15.79 -4.61 -4.65
N TYR A 253 -15.68 -3.30 -4.42
CA TYR A 253 -16.65 -2.31 -4.89
C TYR A 253 -16.57 -2.07 -6.41
N VAL A 254 -15.37 -2.05 -6.98
CA VAL A 254 -15.20 -2.01 -8.45
C VAL A 254 -15.98 -3.15 -9.08
N ARG A 255 -15.82 -4.38 -8.57
CA ARG A 255 -16.56 -5.53 -9.10
C ARG A 255 -18.06 -5.32 -8.99
N LEU A 256 -18.57 -4.90 -7.83
CA LEU A 256 -20.01 -4.71 -7.62
C LEU A 256 -20.62 -3.78 -8.66
N ASP A 257 -19.96 -2.67 -8.97
CA ASP A 257 -20.47 -1.72 -9.97
C ASP A 257 -20.30 -2.23 -11.42
N LEU A 258 -19.28 -3.04 -11.71
CA LEU A 258 -19.09 -3.63 -13.05
C LEU A 258 -20.11 -4.72 -13.37
N ILE A 259 -20.54 -5.49 -12.38
CA ILE A 259 -21.53 -6.55 -12.60
C ILE A 259 -22.97 -6.01 -12.66
N ASP A 260 -23.25 -4.88 -12.01
CA ASP A 260 -24.60 -4.30 -11.91
C ASP A 260 -25.18 -3.92 -13.29
N ASP A 261 -24.36 -3.35 -14.18
CA ASP A 261 -24.72 -3.04 -15.57
C ASP A 261 -24.03 -3.95 -16.60
N THR A 262 -23.97 -5.26 -16.30
CA THR A 262 -23.24 -6.23 -17.12
C THR A 262 -23.68 -6.26 -18.59
N LYS A 263 -22.70 -6.27 -19.50
CA LYS A 263 -22.90 -6.49 -20.95
C LYS A 263 -22.46 -7.90 -21.40
N PHE A 264 -22.21 -8.81 -20.46
CA PHE A 264 -21.64 -10.14 -20.75
C PHE A 264 -22.44 -10.93 -21.80
N ILE A 265 -23.75 -11.09 -21.64
CA ILE A 265 -24.57 -11.83 -22.61
C ILE A 265 -24.55 -11.17 -24.00
N LYS A 266 -24.45 -9.84 -24.06
CA LYS A 266 -24.29 -9.11 -25.33
C LYS A 266 -22.94 -9.40 -25.96
N ASN A 267 -21.87 -9.47 -25.18
CA ASN A 267 -20.53 -9.85 -25.65
C ASN A 267 -20.44 -11.28 -26.16
N VAL A 268 -21.19 -12.22 -25.56
CA VAL A 268 -21.26 -13.62 -26.02
C VAL A 268 -22.04 -13.72 -27.34
N LYS A 269 -23.23 -13.10 -27.40
CA LYS A 269 -24.10 -13.15 -28.59
C LYS A 269 -23.50 -12.39 -29.77
N ASN A 270 -22.95 -11.21 -29.51
CA ASN A 270 -22.26 -10.38 -30.48
C ASN A 270 -20.79 -10.32 -30.06
N LYS A 271 -20.00 -11.31 -30.50
CA LYS A 271 -18.59 -11.47 -30.12
C LYS A 271 -17.89 -10.11 -30.03
N LYS A 272 -17.60 -9.69 -28.79
CA LYS A 272 -16.95 -8.41 -28.48
C LYS A 272 -15.67 -8.23 -29.31
N ARG A 273 -14.90 -9.33 -29.41
CA ARG A 273 -13.69 -9.51 -30.21
C ARG A 273 -13.55 -10.97 -30.60
N ALA A 274 -12.68 -11.25 -31.57
CA ALA A 274 -12.50 -12.59 -32.14
C ALA A 274 -12.07 -13.63 -31.08
N ASP A 275 -11.26 -13.22 -30.11
CA ASP A 275 -10.68 -14.00 -29.02
C ASP A 275 -11.46 -13.89 -27.69
N PHE A 276 -12.70 -13.35 -27.71
CA PHE A 276 -13.50 -13.26 -26.49
C PHE A 276 -13.82 -14.65 -25.93
N LYS A 277 -13.40 -14.91 -24.69
CA LYS A 277 -13.54 -16.20 -24.01
C LYS A 277 -14.71 -16.17 -23.04
N TYR A 278 -15.36 -17.32 -22.88
CA TYR A 278 -16.42 -17.55 -21.90
C TYR A 278 -16.49 -19.03 -21.57
N ASN A 279 -17.11 -19.37 -20.45
CA ASN A 279 -17.42 -20.74 -20.08
C ASN A 279 -18.84 -21.09 -20.52
N PHE A 280 -19.08 -22.34 -20.92
CA PHE A 280 -20.42 -22.86 -21.22
C PHE A 280 -20.66 -24.11 -20.38
N ASP A 281 -21.73 -24.07 -19.58
CA ASP A 281 -22.16 -25.23 -18.82
C ASP A 281 -23.21 -26.00 -19.61
N VAL A 282 -22.89 -27.24 -19.96
CA VAL A 282 -23.76 -28.13 -20.72
C VAL A 282 -25.00 -28.52 -19.92
N VAL A 283 -24.91 -28.58 -18.59
CA VAL A 283 -26.03 -29.00 -17.73
C VAL A 283 -27.08 -27.92 -17.61
N SER A 284 -26.68 -26.69 -17.28
CA SER A 284 -27.61 -25.55 -17.19
C SER A 284 -27.93 -24.90 -18.54
N ASN A 285 -27.18 -25.23 -19.60
CA ASN A 285 -27.25 -24.57 -20.92
C ASN A 285 -27.05 -23.05 -20.82
N GLN A 286 -26.12 -22.61 -19.96
CA GLN A 286 -25.82 -21.20 -19.70
C GLN A 286 -24.36 -20.86 -19.97
N TYR A 287 -24.15 -19.61 -20.37
CA TYR A 287 -22.82 -19.01 -20.51
C TYR A 287 -22.42 -18.32 -19.21
N TYR A 288 -21.14 -18.44 -18.84
CA TYR A 288 -20.57 -17.81 -17.65
C TYR A 288 -19.33 -16.99 -17.99
N PRO A 289 -19.13 -15.82 -17.35
CA PRO A 289 -17.90 -15.07 -17.46
C PRO A 289 -16.71 -15.92 -17.01
N GLN A 290 -15.57 -15.80 -17.71
CA GLN A 290 -14.33 -16.43 -17.26
C GLN A 290 -13.82 -15.76 -15.97
N SER A 291 -14.09 -14.46 -15.83
CA SER A 291 -13.70 -13.64 -14.69
C SER A 291 -14.23 -14.16 -13.36
N GLU A 292 -15.34 -14.89 -13.33
CA GLU A 292 -15.92 -15.42 -12.08
C GLU A 292 -15.02 -16.46 -11.40
N GLN A 293 -14.35 -17.31 -12.18
CA GLN A 293 -13.41 -18.30 -11.63
C GLN A 293 -12.16 -17.61 -11.06
N ILE A 294 -11.64 -16.62 -11.80
CA ILE A 294 -10.46 -15.85 -11.42
C ILE A 294 -10.75 -15.06 -10.14
N TRP A 295 -11.90 -14.36 -10.09
CA TRP A 295 -12.36 -13.64 -8.92
C TRP A 295 -12.55 -14.54 -7.70
N SER A 296 -13.19 -15.69 -7.88
CA SER A 296 -13.40 -16.66 -6.79
C SER A 296 -12.08 -17.19 -6.23
N ALA A 297 -11.11 -17.46 -7.11
CA ALA A 297 -9.76 -17.85 -6.68
C ALA A 297 -9.09 -16.73 -5.86
N TYR A 298 -9.12 -15.49 -6.36
CA TYR A 298 -8.64 -14.32 -5.62
C TYR A 298 -9.29 -14.21 -4.24
N LYS A 299 -10.63 -14.24 -4.13
CA LYS A 299 -11.32 -14.12 -2.83
C LYS A 299 -10.93 -15.22 -1.86
N LYS A 300 -10.82 -16.46 -2.32
CA LYS A 300 -10.36 -17.58 -1.47
C LYS A 300 -8.95 -17.33 -0.91
N HIS A 301 -8.03 -16.81 -1.73
CA HIS A 301 -6.69 -16.46 -1.29
C HIS A 301 -6.69 -15.26 -0.34
N HIS A 302 -7.44 -14.22 -0.67
CA HIS A 302 -7.60 -13.01 0.12
C HIS A 302 -8.17 -13.32 1.52
N ASP A 303 -9.25 -14.09 1.61
CA ASP A 303 -9.90 -14.39 2.89
C ASP A 303 -9.01 -15.23 3.81
N LYS A 304 -8.30 -16.22 3.24
CA LYS A 304 -7.29 -17.00 3.97
C LYS A 304 -6.18 -16.09 4.51
N TYR A 305 -5.71 -15.15 3.70
CA TYR A 305 -4.65 -14.23 4.09
C TYR A 305 -5.13 -13.20 5.11
N TYR A 306 -6.34 -12.68 4.97
CA TYR A 306 -6.92 -11.71 5.89
C TYR A 306 -7.16 -12.30 7.29
N GLN A 307 -7.58 -13.57 7.37
CA GLN A 307 -7.65 -14.30 8.64
C GLN A 307 -6.27 -14.42 9.32
N PHE A 308 -5.22 -14.65 8.53
CA PHE A 308 -3.84 -14.66 9.03
C PHE A 308 -3.42 -13.29 9.55
N LEU A 309 -3.67 -12.21 8.80
CA LEU A 309 -3.37 -10.83 9.23
C LEU A 309 -4.07 -10.45 10.53
N LYS A 310 -5.35 -10.78 10.69
CA LYS A 310 -6.09 -10.50 11.94
C LYS A 310 -5.44 -11.16 13.15
N LYS A 311 -5.05 -12.43 13.03
CA LYS A 311 -4.33 -13.16 14.10
C LYS A 311 -3.00 -12.47 14.43
N ARG A 312 -2.28 -12.03 13.40
CA ARG A 312 -1.03 -11.29 13.56
C ARG A 312 -1.26 -9.96 14.30
N GLN A 313 -2.19 -9.12 13.86
CA GLN A 313 -2.50 -7.86 14.54
C GLN A 313 -2.84 -8.10 16.02
N SER A 314 -3.64 -9.11 16.34
CA SER A 314 -3.90 -9.47 17.75
C SER A 314 -2.63 -9.82 18.53
N ALA A 315 -1.64 -10.49 17.92
CA ALA A 315 -0.38 -10.83 18.60
C ALA A 315 0.54 -9.63 18.84
N TYR A 316 0.52 -8.63 17.95
CA TYR A 316 1.36 -7.43 18.04
C TYR A 316 0.78 -6.37 18.99
N PHE A 317 -0.55 -6.33 19.17
CA PHE A 317 -1.23 -5.26 19.93
C PHE A 317 -1.85 -5.72 21.27
N ASN A 318 -1.84 -7.02 21.58
CA ASN A 318 -2.29 -7.57 22.88
C ASN A 318 -1.16 -7.87 23.87
N LYS A 319 0.10 -7.54 23.54
CA LYS A 319 1.16 -7.35 24.53
C LYS A 319 1.16 -5.89 24.98
#